data_AF-A0A1J5KWH6-F1
#
_entry.id   AF-A0A1J5KWH6-F1
#
_cell.length_a   1.000
_cell.length_b   1.000
_cell.length_c   1.000
_cell.angle_alpha   90.00
_cell.angle_beta   90.00
_cell.angle_gamma   90.00
#
_symmetry.space_group_name_H-M   'P 1'
#
loop_
_entity.id
_entity.type
_entity.pdbx_description
1 polymer ?
#
loop_
_entity_poly.entity_id
_entity_poly.type
_entity_poly.pdbx_seq_one_letter_code
_entity_poly.pdbx_strand_id
1 'polypeptide(L)'
;MSNTITYQVGAESLQNALKACHDAEFGYEQLLQKSNNTAIKDFIKERISMFNQFSEDISDLLMEIGVLPQEKGTVNGGLSRLWFDVKSSVLDYNTNMLLEESKKIDQDHHYNYMQIVRSGSYSQIAYEMLMNQLSEIRTAKRPELVSTHAVIKSVQVSA
;
A
#
# COMPACT_ATOMS: atom_id res chain seq x y z
N MET A 1 -29.89 -8.18 -19.80
CA MET A 1 -29.31 -9.09 -18.80
C MET A 1 -27.79 -8.95 -18.67
N SER A 2 -27.07 -8.38 -19.65
CA SER A 2 -25.61 -8.25 -19.59
C SER A 2 -25.07 -7.22 -18.59
N ASN A 3 -25.76 -6.09 -18.36
CA ASN A 3 -25.24 -5.02 -17.52
C ASN A 3 -25.13 -5.40 -16.04
N THR A 4 -26.07 -6.19 -15.50
CA THR A 4 -26.07 -6.58 -14.08
C THR A 4 -24.85 -7.44 -13.71
N ILE A 5 -24.47 -8.38 -14.58
CA ILE A 5 -23.28 -9.22 -14.38
C ILE A 5 -22.01 -8.35 -14.45
N THR A 6 -21.93 -7.43 -15.43
CA THR A 6 -20.79 -6.50 -15.54
C THR A 6 -20.66 -5.59 -14.32
N TYR A 7 -21.76 -5.05 -13.79
CA TYR A 7 -21.74 -4.25 -12.56
C TYR A 7 -21.32 -5.09 -11.35
N GLN A 8 -21.78 -6.34 -11.24
CA GLN A 8 -21.41 -7.22 -10.14
C GLN A 8 -19.91 -7.57 -10.17
N VAL A 9 -19.38 -7.94 -11.35
CA VAL A 9 -17.95 -8.26 -11.53
C VAL A 9 -17.07 -7.03 -11.34
N GLY A 10 -17.50 -5.86 -11.84
CA GLY A 10 -16.78 -4.61 -11.65
C GLY A 10 -16.79 -4.14 -10.20
N ALA A 11 -17.92 -4.28 -9.50
CA ALA A 11 -18.03 -3.99 -8.08
C ALA A 11 -17.11 -4.89 -7.24
N GLU A 12 -17.08 -6.21 -7.50
CA GLU A 12 -16.18 -7.12 -6.80
C GLU A 12 -14.70 -6.75 -7.02
N SER A 13 -14.35 -6.36 -8.25
CA SER A 13 -13.00 -5.92 -8.58
C SER A 13 -12.61 -4.64 -7.83
N LEU A 14 -13.52 -3.68 -7.73
CA LEU A 14 -13.32 -2.44 -6.94
C LEU A 14 -13.28 -2.71 -5.42
N GLN A 15 -14.07 -3.65 -4.90
CA GLN A 15 -14.00 -4.03 -3.48
C GLN A 15 -12.65 -4.68 -3.14
N ASN A 16 -12.11 -5.50 -4.03
CA ASN A 16 -10.78 -6.08 -3.86
C ASN A 16 -9.69 -5.01 -3.91
N ALA A 17 -9.82 -4.01 -4.80
CA ALA A 17 -8.95 -2.84 -4.87
C ALA A 17 -8.98 -2.02 -3.56
N LEU A 18 -10.18 -1.75 -3.04
CA LEU A 18 -10.39 -1.04 -1.77
C LEU A 18 -9.72 -1.77 -0.61
N LYS A 19 -9.92 -3.09 -0.51
CA LYS A 19 -9.27 -3.93 0.48
C LYS A 19 -7.73 -3.88 0.36
N ALA A 20 -7.18 -3.81 -0.85
CA ALA A 20 -5.74 -3.64 -1.07
C ALA A 20 -5.17 -2.42 -0.36
N CYS A 21 -5.91 -1.31 -0.46
CA CYS A 21 -5.51 -0.03 0.10
C CYS A 21 -5.57 -0.07 1.63
N HIS A 22 -6.66 -0.60 2.19
CA HIS A 22 -6.79 -0.80 3.64
C HIS A 22 -5.71 -1.72 4.24
N ASP A 23 -5.37 -2.80 3.53
CA ASP A 23 -4.32 -3.73 3.96
C ASP A 23 -2.94 -3.02 3.99
N ALA A 24 -2.63 -2.19 2.98
CA ALA A 24 -1.38 -1.44 2.94
C ALA A 24 -1.33 -0.31 3.99
N GLU A 25 -2.45 0.42 4.14
CA GLU A 25 -2.65 1.43 5.17
C GLU A 25 -2.38 0.85 6.57
N PHE A 26 -3.00 -0.31 6.88
CA PHE A 26 -2.77 -1.02 8.13
C PHE A 26 -1.29 -1.41 8.30
N GLY A 27 -0.64 -1.88 7.24
CA GLY A 27 0.80 -2.16 7.28
C GLY A 27 1.65 -0.96 7.68
N TYR A 28 1.33 0.21 7.12
CA TYR A 28 2.00 1.48 7.46
C TYR A 28 1.67 1.97 8.87
N GLU A 29 0.44 1.81 9.36
CA GLU A 29 0.07 2.12 10.75
C GLU A 29 0.92 1.31 11.74
N GLN A 30 1.16 0.03 11.44
CA GLN A 30 2.02 -0.83 12.26
C GLN A 30 3.49 -0.34 12.26
N LEU A 31 4.00 0.16 11.12
CA LEU A 31 5.33 0.80 11.07
C LEU A 31 5.37 2.12 11.84
N LEU A 32 4.29 2.91 11.80
CA LEU A 32 4.20 4.18 12.51
C LEU A 32 4.33 4.00 14.02
N GLN A 33 3.65 2.97 14.57
CA GLN A 33 3.71 2.61 16.00
C GLN A 33 5.12 2.20 16.44
N LYS A 34 5.91 1.62 15.53
CA LYS A 34 7.28 1.15 15.80
C LYS A 34 8.37 2.18 15.52
N SER A 35 8.03 3.30 14.86
CA SER A 35 8.99 4.34 14.52
C SER A 35 9.25 5.29 15.70
N ASN A 36 10.51 5.63 15.93
CA ASN A 36 10.93 6.66 16.88
C ASN A 36 11.55 7.90 16.19
N ASN A 37 11.79 7.84 14.89
CA ASN A 37 12.42 8.92 14.13
C ASN A 37 11.36 9.80 13.44
N THR A 38 11.42 11.11 13.69
CA THR A 38 10.43 12.08 13.16
C THR A 38 10.33 12.04 11.64
N ALA A 39 11.44 12.07 10.91
CA ALA A 39 11.43 12.06 9.44
C ALA A 39 10.80 10.78 8.88
N ILE A 40 11.03 9.63 9.53
CA ILE A 40 10.38 8.37 9.14
C ILE A 40 8.90 8.39 9.47
N LYS A 41 8.50 8.94 10.62
CA LYS A 41 7.08 9.07 10.98
C LYS A 41 6.34 9.93 9.97
N ASP A 42 6.94 11.04 9.55
CA ASP A 42 6.30 11.96 8.60
C ASP A 42 6.15 11.28 7.23
N PHE A 43 7.20 10.61 6.73
CA PHE A 43 7.10 9.77 5.55
C PHE A 43 6.00 8.70 5.68
N ILE A 44 5.94 7.95 6.79
CA ILE A 44 4.91 6.93 7.00
C ILE A 44 3.49 7.53 6.99
N LYS A 45 3.29 8.70 7.62
CA LYS A 45 1.98 9.39 7.61
C LYS A 45 1.59 9.82 6.20
N GLU A 46 2.53 10.31 5.39
CA GLU A 46 2.27 10.62 3.98
C GLU A 46 1.80 9.36 3.22
N ARG A 47 2.41 8.19 3.50
CA ARG A 47 1.99 6.91 2.91
C ARG A 47 0.59 6.50 3.35
N ILE A 48 0.26 6.63 4.64
CA ILE A 48 -1.09 6.36 5.16
C ILE A 48 -2.11 7.28 4.47
N SER A 49 -1.82 8.58 4.39
CA SER A 49 -2.71 9.55 3.73
C SER A 49 -2.95 9.22 2.26
N MET A 50 -1.92 8.74 1.54
CA MET A 50 -2.06 8.32 0.15
C MET A 50 -3.00 7.12 0.00
N PHE A 51 -2.86 6.07 0.83
CA PHE A 51 -3.76 4.91 0.78
C PHE A 51 -5.19 5.24 1.24
N ASN A 52 -5.35 6.22 2.13
CA ASN A 52 -6.68 6.74 2.49
C ASN A 52 -7.34 7.41 1.29
N GLN A 53 -6.62 8.29 0.59
CA GLN A 53 -7.14 8.92 -0.63
C GLN A 53 -7.52 7.87 -1.67
N PHE A 54 -6.69 6.86 -1.88
CA PHE A 54 -7.02 5.80 -2.83
C PHE A 54 -8.30 5.05 -2.44
N SER A 55 -8.47 4.77 -1.16
CA SER A 55 -9.66 4.11 -0.62
C SER A 55 -10.92 4.96 -0.79
N GLU A 56 -10.83 6.27 -0.58
CA GLU A 56 -11.92 7.23 -0.83
C GLU A 56 -12.31 7.26 -2.30
N ASP A 57 -11.34 7.39 -3.21
CA ASP A 57 -11.59 7.44 -4.66
C ASP A 57 -12.31 6.16 -5.16
N ILE A 58 -11.90 4.99 -4.67
CA ILE A 58 -12.53 3.70 -5.02
C ILE A 58 -13.93 3.59 -4.41
N SER A 59 -14.09 4.10 -3.19
CA SER A 59 -15.38 4.11 -2.49
C SER A 59 -16.40 4.98 -3.22
N ASP A 60 -15.98 6.12 -3.75
CA ASP A 60 -16.82 6.98 -4.60
C ASP A 60 -17.28 6.24 -5.86
N LEU A 61 -16.38 5.54 -6.55
CA LEU A 61 -16.74 4.71 -7.72
C LEU A 61 -17.74 3.60 -7.38
N LEU A 62 -17.60 2.96 -6.21
CA LEU A 62 -18.54 1.94 -5.73
C LEU A 62 -19.92 2.55 -5.45
N MET A 63 -19.96 3.72 -4.81
CA MET A 63 -21.20 4.43 -4.51
C MET A 63 -21.91 4.91 -5.79
N GLU A 64 -21.17 5.37 -6.80
CA GLU A 64 -21.71 5.77 -8.11
C GLU A 64 -22.49 4.63 -8.80
N ILE A 65 -22.05 3.38 -8.61
CA ILE A 65 -22.73 2.20 -9.14
C ILE A 65 -23.73 1.58 -8.15
N GLY A 66 -24.03 2.26 -7.05
CA GLY A 66 -25.02 1.84 -6.05
C GLY A 66 -24.55 0.72 -5.12
N VAL A 67 -23.24 0.51 -4.98
CA VAL A 67 -22.64 -0.50 -4.12
C VAL A 67 -22.02 0.17 -2.89
N LEU A 68 -22.32 -0.35 -1.70
CA LEU A 68 -21.71 0.15 -0.47
C LEU A 68 -20.26 -0.34 -0.36
N PRO A 69 -19.28 0.56 -0.15
CA PRO A 69 -17.90 0.17 0.07
C PRO A 69 -17.77 -0.67 1.36
N GLN A 70 -16.89 -1.67 1.33
CA GLN A 70 -16.61 -2.46 2.52
C GLN A 70 -15.67 -1.71 3.46
N GLU A 71 -16.05 -1.64 4.73
CA GLU A 71 -15.25 -1.01 5.77
C GLU A 71 -13.93 -1.75 6.01
N LYS A 72 -12.92 -1.00 6.47
CA LYS A 72 -11.62 -1.54 6.90
C LYS A 72 -11.81 -2.68 7.91
N GLY A 73 -11.19 -3.83 7.64
CA GLY A 73 -11.27 -5.01 8.51
C GLY A 73 -12.52 -5.88 8.36
N THR A 74 -13.42 -5.58 7.40
CA THR A 74 -14.58 -6.44 7.13
C THR A 74 -14.11 -7.77 6.51
N VAL A 75 -14.23 -8.87 7.26
CA VAL A 75 -13.95 -10.23 6.78
C VAL A 75 -15.27 -10.94 6.50
N ASN A 76 -15.98 -10.50 5.45
CA ASN A 76 -17.10 -11.29 4.97
C ASN A 76 -16.53 -12.50 4.22
N GLY A 77 -16.81 -13.70 4.74
CA GLY A 77 -16.27 -14.97 4.30
C GLY A 77 -16.38 -15.13 2.79
N GLY A 78 -15.22 -15.14 2.12
CA GLY A 78 -15.21 -15.19 0.67
C GLY A 78 -13.87 -14.93 -0.01
N LEU A 79 -12.85 -14.37 0.64
CA LEU A 79 -11.47 -14.36 0.11
C LEU A 79 -10.48 -14.07 1.24
N SER A 80 -9.96 -15.12 1.85
CA SER A 80 -8.82 -15.04 2.77
C SER A 80 -7.55 -14.76 1.98
N ARG A 81 -6.91 -13.63 2.29
CA ARG A 81 -5.48 -13.47 2.53
C ARG A 81 -5.28 -12.02 2.93
N LEU A 82 -5.00 -11.78 4.22
CA LEU A 82 -4.35 -10.54 4.66
C LEU A 82 -3.10 -10.42 3.77
N TRP A 83 -3.06 -9.44 2.86
CA TRP A 83 -1.98 -9.36 1.88
C TRP A 83 -0.64 -8.97 2.51
N PHE A 84 -0.68 -8.50 3.76
CA PHE A 84 0.50 -8.27 4.57
C PHE A 84 0.45 -9.14 5.83
N ASP A 85 1.32 -10.14 5.88
CA ASP A 85 1.82 -10.64 7.16
C ASP A 85 2.94 -9.68 7.59
N VAL A 86 2.56 -8.55 8.21
CA VAL A 86 3.53 -7.69 8.87
C VAL A 86 4.07 -8.50 10.04
N LYS A 87 5.24 -9.13 9.84
CA LYS A 87 5.90 -9.91 10.88
C LYS A 87 6.09 -9.04 12.11
N SER A 88 5.22 -9.25 13.10
CA SER A 88 5.18 -8.47 14.33
C SER A 88 6.35 -8.76 15.27
N SER A 89 7.21 -9.73 14.93
CA SER A 89 8.16 -10.41 15.82
C SER A 89 9.49 -9.69 16.10
N VAL A 90 9.65 -8.40 15.78
CA VAL A 90 10.86 -7.65 16.16
C VAL A 90 10.46 -6.40 16.95
N LEU A 91 10.96 -6.33 18.19
CA LEU A 91 10.70 -5.28 19.19
C LEU A 91 11.51 -4.00 18.94
N ASP A 92 12.53 -4.03 18.08
CA ASP A 92 13.40 -2.89 17.81
C ASP A 92 13.65 -2.76 16.30
N TYR A 93 12.81 -1.97 15.61
CA TYR A 93 13.05 -1.61 14.22
C TYR A 93 13.94 -0.37 14.15
N ASN A 94 15.23 -0.55 13.81
CA ASN A 94 16.07 0.57 13.41
C ASN A 94 15.53 1.23 12.12
N THR A 95 15.94 2.47 11.86
CA THR A 95 15.53 3.27 10.69
C THR A 95 15.58 2.51 9.37
N ASN A 96 16.65 1.74 9.12
CA ASN A 96 16.82 1.01 7.87
C ASN A 96 15.78 -0.11 7.74
N MET A 97 15.49 -0.84 8.82
CA MET A 97 14.50 -1.91 8.79
C MET A 97 13.07 -1.37 8.58
N LEU A 98 12.72 -0.22 9.14
CA LEU A 98 11.43 0.43 8.87
C LEU A 98 11.29 0.82 7.39
N LEU A 99 12.35 1.34 6.79
CA LEU A 99 12.35 1.71 5.38
C LEU A 99 12.30 0.48 4.46
N GLU A 100 13.02 -0.59 4.77
CA GLU A 100 12.92 -1.84 4.00
C GLU A 100 11.53 -2.47 4.10
N GLU A 101 10.92 -2.54 5.29
CA GLU A 101 9.55 -3.07 5.41
C GLU A 101 8.55 -2.18 4.67
N SER A 102 8.71 -0.85 4.69
CA SER A 102 7.87 0.04 3.88
C SER A 102 8.04 -0.14 2.36
N LYS A 103 9.23 -0.53 1.88
CA LYS A 103 9.44 -0.89 0.47
C LYS A 103 8.71 -2.17 0.13
N LYS A 104 8.76 -3.15 1.02
CA LYS A 104 8.05 -4.40 0.86
C LYS A 104 6.53 -4.19 0.83
N ILE A 105 5.99 -3.32 1.70
CA ILE A 105 4.57 -2.95 1.66
C ILE A 105 4.18 -2.42 0.27
N ASP A 106 4.95 -1.49 -0.28
CA ASP A 106 4.68 -0.91 -1.61
C ASP A 106 4.79 -1.93 -2.73
N GLN A 107 5.78 -2.83 -2.67
CA GLN A 107 6.00 -3.86 -3.68
C GLN A 107 4.87 -4.89 -3.68
N ASP A 108 4.50 -5.38 -2.51
CA ASP A 108 3.43 -6.36 -2.33
C ASP A 108 2.08 -5.74 -2.69
N HIS A 109 1.81 -4.50 -2.26
CA HIS A 109 0.61 -3.76 -2.68
C HIS A 109 0.59 -3.60 -4.20
N HIS A 110 1.65 -3.05 -4.81
CA HIS A 110 1.71 -2.86 -6.25
C HIS A 110 1.49 -4.17 -7.01
N TYR A 111 2.13 -5.27 -6.59
CA TYR A 111 1.97 -6.57 -7.23
C TYR A 111 0.52 -7.04 -7.17
N ASN A 112 -0.07 -7.11 -5.97
CA ASN A 112 -1.44 -7.59 -5.78
C ASN A 112 -2.43 -6.68 -6.49
N TYR A 113 -2.25 -5.38 -6.37
CA TYR A 113 -3.13 -4.39 -6.94
C TYR A 113 -3.12 -4.44 -8.48
N MET A 114 -1.95 -4.61 -9.08
CA MET A 114 -1.82 -4.84 -10.51
C MET A 114 -2.54 -6.13 -10.96
N GLN A 115 -2.53 -7.20 -10.17
CA GLN A 115 -3.29 -8.42 -10.52
C GLN A 115 -4.80 -8.17 -10.51
N ILE A 116 -5.31 -7.42 -9.52
CA ILE A 116 -6.72 -7.01 -9.44
C ILE A 116 -7.11 -6.18 -10.65
N VAL A 117 -6.33 -5.15 -10.98
CA VAL A 117 -6.58 -4.25 -12.12
C VAL A 117 -6.54 -5.00 -13.46
N ARG A 118 -5.69 -6.02 -13.61
CA ARG A 118 -5.59 -6.78 -14.87
C ARG A 118 -6.63 -7.87 -15.03
N SER A 119 -7.13 -8.43 -13.93
CA SER A 119 -8.11 -9.52 -13.94
C SER A 119 -9.56 -9.02 -13.82
N GLY A 120 -9.75 -7.80 -13.32
CA GLY A 120 -11.06 -7.19 -13.15
C GLY A 120 -11.64 -6.59 -14.43
N SER A 121 -12.92 -6.27 -14.37
CA SER A 121 -13.64 -5.53 -15.40
C SER A 121 -14.00 -4.15 -14.87
N TYR A 122 -13.58 -3.08 -15.55
CA TYR A 122 -13.75 -1.72 -15.08
C TYR A 122 -14.36 -0.83 -16.16
N SER A 123 -15.03 0.25 -15.74
CA SER A 123 -15.24 1.38 -16.65
C SER A 123 -13.89 1.99 -17.01
N GLN A 124 -13.81 2.72 -18.12
CA GLN A 124 -12.58 3.41 -18.53
C GLN A 124 -12.08 4.35 -17.42
N ILE A 125 -12.99 5.09 -16.78
CA ILE A 125 -12.70 6.04 -15.69
C ILE A 125 -12.07 5.30 -14.50
N ALA A 126 -12.69 4.18 -14.08
CA ALA A 126 -12.17 3.38 -12.97
C ALA A 126 -10.80 2.78 -13.29
N TYR A 127 -10.60 2.27 -14.51
CA TYR A 127 -9.30 1.73 -14.93
C TYR A 127 -8.19 2.79 -14.89
N GLU A 128 -8.46 3.99 -15.44
CA GLU A 128 -7.51 5.10 -15.45
C GLU A 128 -7.13 5.55 -14.04
N MET A 129 -8.11 5.69 -13.14
CA MET A 129 -7.88 6.01 -11.74
C MET A 129 -6.96 4.97 -11.07
N LEU A 130 -7.28 3.68 -11.19
CA LEU A 130 -6.48 2.61 -10.57
C LEU A 130 -5.05 2.55 -11.13
N MET A 131 -4.87 2.83 -12.43
CA MET A 131 -3.55 2.91 -13.06
C MET A 131 -2.75 4.13 -12.58
N ASN A 132 -3.40 5.27 -12.32
CA ASN A 132 -2.76 6.44 -11.74
C ASN A 132 -2.25 6.15 -10.32
N GLN A 133 -3.07 5.51 -9.49
CA GLN A 133 -2.68 5.10 -8.13
C GLN A 133 -1.46 4.16 -8.14
N LEU A 134 -1.42 3.18 -9.06
CA LEU A 134 -0.25 2.31 -9.28
C LEU A 134 1.03 3.09 -9.66
N SER A 135 0.90 4.18 -10.41
CA SER A 135 2.01 5.06 -10.77
C SER A 135 2.48 5.90 -9.57
N GLU A 136 1.55 6.42 -8.77
CA GLU A 136 1.85 7.22 -7.58
C GLU A 136 2.63 6.42 -6.53
N ILE A 137 2.29 5.14 -6.32
CA ILE A 137 3.02 4.25 -5.42
C ILE A 137 4.51 4.18 -5.77
N ARG A 138 4.86 4.17 -7.06
CA ARG A 138 6.25 4.05 -7.55
C ARG A 138 7.03 5.35 -7.48
N THR A 139 6.35 6.48 -7.56
CA THR A 139 6.98 7.81 -7.65
C THR A 139 7.12 8.51 -6.31
N ALA A 140 6.53 7.94 -5.25
CA ALA A 140 6.65 8.46 -3.90
C ALA A 140 8.11 8.55 -3.43
N LYS A 141 8.50 9.75 -2.99
CA LYS A 141 9.83 10.03 -2.46
C LYS A 141 10.02 9.33 -1.12
N ARG A 142 11.23 8.82 -0.89
CA ARG A 142 11.63 8.15 0.35
C ARG A 142 12.74 8.96 1.02
N PRO A 143 12.78 9.02 2.36
CA PRO A 143 13.91 9.62 3.07
C PRO A 143 15.22 8.94 2.67
N GLU A 144 16.25 9.74 2.38
CA GLU A 144 17.58 9.22 2.08
C GLU A 144 18.23 8.66 3.36
N LEU A 145 18.88 7.51 3.24
CA LEU A 145 19.68 6.94 4.30
C LEU A 145 21.00 7.71 4.39
N VAL A 146 21.32 8.28 5.54
CA VAL A 146 22.73 8.58 5.86
C VAL A 146 23.39 7.23 6.11
N SER A 147 24.03 6.65 5.10
CA SER A 147 24.78 5.41 5.26
C SER A 147 26.00 5.68 6.15
N THR A 148 25.92 5.30 7.43
CA THR A 148 27.12 5.20 8.28
C THR A 148 27.93 3.96 7.88
N HIS A 149 28.54 3.99 6.69
CA HIS A 149 29.57 3.04 6.25
C HIS A 149 30.74 3.76 5.56
N ALA A 150 30.99 5.02 5.93
CA ALA A 150 32.12 5.80 5.44
C ALA A 150 33.06 6.24 6.57
N VAL A 151 33.54 5.34 7.44
CA VAL A 151 34.79 5.57 8.19
C VAL A 151 35.48 4.24 8.51
N ILE A 152 36.13 3.61 7.52
CA ILE A 152 37.43 3.00 7.80
C ILE A 152 38.43 3.90 7.09
N LYS A 153 39.00 4.83 7.86
CA LYS A 153 40.17 5.58 7.44
C LYS A 153 41.18 4.56 6.94
N SER A 154 41.67 4.77 5.73
CA SER A 154 42.96 4.29 5.30
C SER A 154 43.99 4.66 6.37
N VAL A 155 44.30 3.70 7.25
CA VAL A 155 45.54 3.76 8.01
C VAL A 155 46.63 3.55 6.98
N GLN A 156 47.27 4.64 6.59
CA GLN A 156 48.59 4.56 6.01
C GLN A 156 49.50 3.88 7.03
N VAL A 157 49.98 2.69 6.70
CA VAL A 157 51.30 2.25 7.14
C VAL A 157 52.04 1.83 5.88
N SER A 158 52.83 2.74 5.34
CA SER A 158 53.94 2.42 4.45
C SER A 158 55.20 2.39 5.29
N ALA A 159 55.92 1.26 5.19
CA ALA A 159 57.32 0.98 5.54
C ALA A 159 57.77 1.21 6.98
#